data_AF-A0A7J8I8X0-F1
#
_entry.id   AF-A0A7J8I8X0-F1
#
_cell.length_a   1.000
_cell.length_b   1.000
_cell.length_c   1.000
_cell.angle_alpha   90.00
_cell.angle_beta   90.00
_cell.angle_gamma   90.00
#
_symmetry.space_group_name_H-M   'P 1'
#
loop_
_entity.id
_entity.type
_entity.pdbx_description
1 polymer ?
#
loop_
_entity_poly.entity_id
_entity_poly.type
_entity_poly.pdbx_seq_one_letter_code
_entity_poly.pdbx_strand_id
1 'polypeptide(L)'
;MTPSEEKDSVVIVSIADSNEDYLKSVVDMITQKFKKQVKSGSLEVISIPAFFYPDMLRANQSTEDSQKLERWQTKQILDFCFLMLYAQPKAMYYLQLEDDIIAKKMYFTKITDFVRSITSNNWFYVEFSVLGFIGKLFKSEDLTEFIRFFLMFYKDKPIDLLLLDLLQVKMCHTGETPDKCAERNKQIRIRYKPSLFQHVGTQSSYLGTERYLKET
;
A
#
# COMPACT_ATOMS: atom_id res chain seq x y z
N MET A 1 12.39 -15.44 1.75
CA MET A 1 13.34 -14.82 0.80
C MET A 1 14.64 -15.58 0.87
N THR A 2 15.33 -15.77 -0.25
CA THR A 2 16.70 -16.27 -0.28
C THR A 2 17.67 -15.18 0.21
N PRO A 3 18.92 -15.51 0.58
CA PRO A 3 19.90 -14.49 0.98
C PRO A 3 20.18 -13.44 -0.10
N SER A 4 20.07 -13.80 -1.39
CA SER A 4 20.23 -12.84 -2.49
C SER A 4 19.05 -11.87 -2.57
N GLU A 5 17.82 -12.36 -2.38
CA GLU A 5 16.62 -11.53 -2.36
C GLU A 5 16.61 -10.59 -1.14
N GLU A 6 17.07 -11.08 0.01
CA GLU A 6 17.19 -10.27 1.24
C GLU A 6 18.22 -9.14 1.07
N LYS A 7 19.27 -9.35 0.27
CA LYS A 7 20.26 -8.30 -0.03
C LYS A 7 19.75 -7.26 -1.03
N ASP A 8 18.81 -7.66 -1.88
CA ASP A 8 18.21 -6.82 -2.93
C ASP A 8 16.91 -6.12 -2.47
N SER A 9 16.59 -6.20 -1.17
CA SER A 9 15.36 -5.63 -0.63
C SER A 9 15.50 -5.15 0.81
N VAL A 10 14.60 -4.25 1.19
CA VAL A 10 14.42 -3.81 2.58
C VAL A 10 12.95 -3.98 2.92
N VAL A 11 12.68 -4.77 3.96
CA VAL A 11 11.33 -4.91 4.52
C VAL A 11 11.17 -3.86 5.62
N ILE A 12 10.09 -3.09 5.57
CA ILE A 12 9.81 -2.06 6.57
C ILE A 12 8.48 -2.42 7.23
N VAL A 13 8.52 -2.64 8.54
CA VAL A 13 7.34 -2.89 9.36
C VAL A 13 6.97 -1.59 10.05
N SER A 14 5.87 -0.99 9.62
CA SER A 14 5.30 0.20 10.25
C SER A 14 4.30 -0.20 11.31
N ILE A 15 4.51 0.24 12.55
CA ILE A 15 3.60 0.01 13.67
C ILE A 15 2.90 1.33 13.96
N ALA A 16 1.63 1.40 13.58
CA ALA A 16 0.82 2.60 13.65
C ALA A 16 -0.23 2.55 14.78
N ASP A 17 0.11 1.89 15.90
CA ASP A 17 -0.74 1.78 17.09
C ASP A 17 -0.31 2.78 18.16
N SER A 18 -1.27 3.33 18.91
CA SER A 18 -1.03 4.24 20.03
C SER A 18 -0.68 3.52 21.34
N ASN A 19 -0.90 2.22 21.44
CA ASN A 19 -0.63 1.42 22.62
C ASN A 19 0.87 1.09 22.71
N GLU A 20 1.56 1.72 23.66
CA GLU A 20 3.00 1.55 23.88
C GLU A 20 3.39 0.12 24.28
N ASP A 21 2.56 -0.57 25.06
CA ASP A 21 2.81 -1.96 25.46
C ASP A 21 2.74 -2.90 24.25
N TYR A 22 1.75 -2.69 23.39
CA TYR A 22 1.63 -3.43 22.14
C TYR A 22 2.83 -3.16 21.22
N LEU A 23 3.18 -1.88 21.02
CA LEU A 23 4.34 -1.47 20.22
C LEU A 23 5.62 -2.17 20.72
N LYS A 24 5.87 -2.11 22.03
CA LYS A 24 7.04 -2.76 22.65
C LYS A 24 7.02 -4.27 22.43
N SER A 25 5.87 -4.91 22.61
CA SER A 25 5.74 -6.36 22.40
C SER A 25 6.08 -6.78 20.97
N VAL A 26 5.65 -5.99 19.98
CA VAL A 26 5.91 -6.28 18.55
C VAL A 26 7.39 -6.04 18.23
N VAL A 27 7.98 -4.95 18.72
CA VAL A 27 9.41 -4.65 18.55
C VAL A 27 10.28 -5.75 19.17
N ASP A 28 9.96 -6.19 20.38
CA ASP A 28 10.69 -7.26 21.06
C ASP A 28 10.58 -8.58 20.29
N MET A 29 9.37 -8.94 19.84
CA MET A 29 9.15 -10.14 19.02
C MET A 29 9.99 -10.09 17.73
N ILE A 30 9.97 -8.97 17.00
CA ILE A 30 10.71 -8.83 15.74
C ILE A 30 12.22 -8.91 15.99
N THR A 31 12.70 -8.19 17.01
CA THR A 31 14.13 -8.15 17.35
C THR A 31 14.65 -9.52 17.77
N GLN A 32 13.84 -10.32 18.46
CA GLN A 32 14.21 -11.68 18.85
C GLN A 32 14.16 -12.65 17.67
N LYS A 33 13.08 -12.66 16.88
CA LYS A 33 12.89 -13.63 15.78
C LYS A 33 13.74 -13.32 14.55
N PHE A 34 13.93 -12.04 14.23
CA PHE A 34 14.60 -11.57 13.01
C PHE A 34 15.88 -10.77 13.31
N LYS A 35 16.57 -11.14 14.39
CA LYS A 35 17.80 -10.47 14.88
C LYS A 35 18.84 -10.23 13.79
N LYS A 36 19.00 -11.19 12.87
CA LYS A 36 19.95 -11.09 11.76
C LYS A 36 19.55 -9.97 10.80
N GLN A 37 18.29 -10.00 10.34
CA GLN A 37 17.73 -9.06 9.37
C GLN A 37 17.74 -7.62 9.90
N VAL A 38 17.35 -7.46 11.17
CA VAL A 38 17.37 -6.16 11.86
C VAL A 38 18.80 -5.62 11.94
N LYS A 39 19.78 -6.47 12.29
CA LYS A 39 21.18 -6.05 12.35
C LYS A 39 21.78 -5.71 10.99
N SER A 40 21.35 -6.37 9.92
CA SER A 40 21.82 -6.06 8.56
C SER A 40 21.11 -4.88 7.91
N GLY A 41 20.00 -4.40 8.48
CA GLY A 41 19.15 -3.36 7.88
C GLY A 41 18.26 -3.87 6.74
N SER A 42 18.18 -5.18 6.52
CA SER A 42 17.23 -5.78 5.55
C SER A 42 15.80 -5.85 6.11
N LEU A 43 15.64 -5.66 7.43
CA LEU A 43 14.36 -5.46 8.10
C LEU A 43 14.46 -4.23 9.01
N GLU A 44 13.59 -3.27 8.79
CA GLU A 44 13.46 -2.07 9.62
C GLU A 44 12.10 -2.04 10.29
N VAL A 45 12.04 -1.53 11.51
CA VAL A 45 10.80 -1.34 12.26
C VAL A 45 10.67 0.14 12.59
N ILE A 46 9.55 0.75 12.22
CA ILE A 46 9.25 2.15 12.50
C ILE A 46 7.93 2.25 13.27
N SER A 47 7.81 3.27 14.10
CA SER A 47 6.54 3.68 14.69
C SER A 47 6.13 5.04 14.15
N ILE A 48 4.83 5.24 13.98
CA ILE A 48 4.29 6.53 13.54
C ILE A 48 3.93 7.35 14.79
N PRO A 49 4.57 8.52 14.99
CA PRO A 49 4.28 9.35 16.17
C PRO A 49 2.83 9.83 16.19
N ALA A 50 2.21 9.86 17.37
CA ALA A 50 0.82 10.26 17.54
C ALA A 50 0.52 11.69 17.03
N PHE A 51 1.50 12.60 17.09
CA PHE A 51 1.35 13.98 16.59
C PHE A 51 1.17 14.07 15.07
N PHE A 52 1.48 12.98 14.33
CA PHE A 52 1.29 12.93 12.88
C PHE A 52 -0.19 12.89 12.49
N TYR A 53 -1.07 12.43 13.39
CA TYR A 53 -2.49 12.37 13.15
C TYR A 53 -3.14 13.70 13.57
N PRO A 54 -3.75 14.46 12.64
CA PRO A 54 -4.51 15.66 13.00
C PRO A 54 -5.76 15.26 13.80
N ASP A 55 -6.32 16.20 14.57
CA ASP A 55 -7.60 15.99 15.24
C ASP A 55 -8.68 15.65 14.19
N MET A 56 -9.16 14.41 14.25
CA MET A 56 -10.13 13.85 13.30
C MET A 56 -11.58 14.17 13.69
N LEU A 57 -11.79 15.16 14.56
CA LEU A 57 -13.12 15.62 14.95
C LEU A 57 -13.68 16.49 13.83
N ARG A 58 -14.54 15.91 12.98
CA ARG A 58 -15.41 16.69 12.11
C ARG A 58 -16.59 17.20 12.93
N ALA A 59 -16.84 18.51 12.87
CA ALA A 59 -18.11 19.07 13.31
C ALA A 59 -19.18 18.70 12.26
N ASN A 60 -20.16 17.90 12.69
CA ASN A 60 -21.53 17.74 12.14
C ASN A 60 -21.91 16.40 11.44
N GLN A 61 -23.09 15.90 11.86
CA GLN A 61 -24.14 15.20 11.09
C GLN A 61 -23.97 13.74 10.61
N SER A 62 -22.91 13.01 10.98
CA SER A 62 -22.77 11.58 10.63
C SER A 62 -23.00 10.65 11.85
N THR A 63 -23.47 9.42 11.60
CA THR A 63 -23.67 8.39 12.64
C THR A 63 -22.34 7.99 13.29
N GLU A 64 -22.36 7.43 14.50
CA GLU A 64 -21.14 7.00 15.18
C GLU A 64 -20.31 6.00 14.34
N ASP A 65 -20.98 5.08 13.64
CA ASP A 65 -20.33 4.09 12.79
C ASP A 65 -19.69 4.69 11.54
N SER A 66 -20.35 5.67 10.92
CA SER A 66 -19.77 6.38 9.76
C SER A 66 -18.57 7.23 10.17
N GLN A 67 -18.62 7.89 11.33
CA GLN A 67 -17.46 8.60 11.88
C GLN A 67 -16.29 7.66 12.19
N LYS A 68 -16.54 6.47 12.75
CA LYS A 68 -15.49 5.47 13.00
C LYS A 68 -14.83 5.02 11.70
N LEU A 69 -15.64 4.74 10.68
CA LEU A 69 -15.14 4.33 9.38
C LEU A 69 -14.32 5.43 8.70
N GLU A 70 -14.81 6.68 8.70
CA GLU A 70 -14.08 7.83 8.14
C GLU A 70 -12.74 8.06 8.84
N ARG A 71 -12.72 7.97 10.18
CA ARG A 71 -11.47 8.08 10.98
C ARG A 71 -10.49 6.97 10.62
N TRP A 72 -10.98 5.74 10.51
CA TRP A 72 -10.16 4.59 10.15
C TRP A 72 -9.56 4.74 8.73
N GLN A 73 -10.37 5.13 7.74
CA GLN A 73 -9.89 5.38 6.37
C GLN A 73 -8.86 6.51 6.31
N THR A 74 -9.14 7.61 7.00
CA THR A 74 -8.22 8.76 7.08
C THR A 74 -6.90 8.36 7.71
N LYS A 75 -6.95 7.60 8.82
CA LYS A 75 -5.76 7.07 9.48
C LYS A 75 -4.97 6.16 8.55
N GLN A 76 -5.63 5.22 7.86
CA GLN A 76 -4.97 4.30 6.93
C GLN A 76 -4.20 5.05 5.82
N ILE A 77 -4.79 6.10 5.24
CA ILE A 77 -4.13 6.92 4.22
C ILE A 77 -2.87 7.58 4.80
N LEU A 78 -2.95 8.13 6.01
CA LEU A 78 -1.81 8.75 6.69
C LEU A 78 -0.72 7.73 7.01
N ASP A 79 -1.09 6.54 7.48
CA ASP A 79 -0.17 5.43 7.77
C ASP A 79 0.63 5.06 6.51
N PHE A 80 -0.06 4.89 5.38
CA PHE A 80 0.55 4.57 4.10
C PHE A 80 1.41 5.72 3.58
N CYS A 81 0.97 6.97 3.69
CA CYS A 81 1.79 8.13 3.29
C CYS A 81 3.10 8.21 4.08
N PHE A 82 3.04 8.00 5.40
CA PHE A 82 4.24 8.00 6.25
C PHE A 82 5.20 6.89 5.85
N LEU A 83 4.68 5.66 5.66
CA LEU A 83 5.49 4.51 5.25
C LEU A 83 6.13 4.74 3.87
N MET A 84 5.37 5.24 2.89
CA MET A 84 5.89 5.56 1.57
C MET A 84 6.97 6.65 1.62
N LEU A 85 6.79 7.71 2.42
CA LEU A 85 7.80 8.75 2.61
C LEU A 85 9.09 8.18 3.18
N TYR A 86 9.00 7.33 4.20
CA TYR A 86 10.15 6.69 4.83
C TYR A 86 10.86 5.71 3.89
N ALA A 87 10.10 5.00 3.04
CA ALA A 87 10.61 3.99 2.12
C ALA A 87 11.22 4.58 0.83
N GLN A 88 10.79 5.78 0.42
CA GLN A 88 11.13 6.42 -0.85
C GLN A 88 12.64 6.38 -1.20
N PRO A 89 13.58 6.73 -0.30
CA PRO A 89 15.00 6.76 -0.66
C PRO A 89 15.70 5.39 -0.57
N LYS A 90 15.00 4.30 -0.20
CA LYS A 90 15.64 3.04 0.20
C LYS A 90 15.81 2.01 -0.91
N ALA A 91 14.96 2.05 -1.94
CA ALA A 91 14.95 1.05 -3.00
C ALA A 91 14.44 1.65 -4.32
N MET A 92 14.66 0.96 -5.45
CA MET A 92 14.14 1.38 -6.76
C MET A 92 12.61 1.26 -6.87
N TYR A 93 12.03 0.29 -6.16
CA TYR A 93 10.59 0.03 -6.17
C TYR A 93 10.06 -0.07 -4.75
N TYR A 94 8.80 0.33 -4.59
CA TYR A 94 8.04 0.23 -3.35
C TYR A 94 6.84 -0.70 -3.54
N LEU A 95 6.71 -1.71 -2.69
CA LEU A 95 5.58 -2.63 -2.67
C LEU A 95 4.76 -2.41 -1.39
N GLN A 96 3.52 -1.95 -1.52
CA GLN A 96 2.61 -1.82 -0.38
C GLN A 96 2.03 -3.18 -0.02
N LEU A 97 2.12 -3.55 1.26
CA LEU A 97 1.49 -4.74 1.84
C LEU A 97 0.77 -4.36 3.14
N GLU A 98 -0.10 -5.27 3.60
CA GLU A 98 -0.81 -5.21 4.89
C GLU A 98 -0.36 -6.41 5.75
N ASP A 99 -0.70 -6.41 7.03
CA ASP A 99 -0.26 -7.40 8.02
C ASP A 99 -1.07 -8.71 7.98
N ASP A 100 -2.26 -8.68 7.37
CA ASP A 100 -3.22 -9.78 7.30
C ASP A 100 -3.26 -10.46 5.92
N ILE A 101 -2.08 -10.69 5.36
CA ILE A 101 -1.93 -11.33 4.04
C ILE A 101 -1.16 -12.65 4.09
N ILE A 102 -1.49 -13.53 3.15
CA ILE A 102 -0.70 -14.71 2.82
C ILE A 102 -0.06 -14.50 1.45
N ALA A 103 1.28 -14.54 1.41
CA ALA A 103 2.04 -14.46 0.17
C ALA A 103 2.26 -15.85 -0.45
N LYS A 104 2.14 -15.95 -1.78
CA LYS A 104 2.48 -17.18 -2.52
C LYS A 104 3.98 -17.49 -2.41
N LYS A 105 4.32 -18.78 -2.50
CA LYS A 105 5.71 -19.22 -2.56
C LYS A 105 6.44 -18.55 -3.74
N MET A 106 7.66 -18.10 -3.48
CA MET A 106 8.52 -17.37 -4.43
C MET A 106 7.91 -16.06 -4.93
N TYR A 107 7.08 -15.38 -4.12
CA TYR A 107 6.47 -14.11 -4.52
C TYR A 107 7.53 -13.09 -4.99
N PHE A 108 8.66 -13.00 -4.29
CA PHE A 108 9.71 -12.05 -4.60
C PHE A 108 10.30 -12.29 -5.99
N THR A 109 10.79 -13.50 -6.25
CA THR A 109 11.32 -13.90 -7.56
C THR A 109 10.30 -13.63 -8.68
N LYS A 110 9.02 -13.98 -8.47
CA LYS A 110 7.95 -13.75 -9.45
C LYS A 110 7.71 -12.27 -9.73
N ILE A 111 7.76 -11.41 -8.69
CA ILE A 111 7.66 -9.97 -8.84
C ILE A 111 8.84 -9.45 -9.65
N THR A 112 10.07 -9.80 -9.28
CA THR A 112 11.28 -9.29 -9.95
C THR A 112 11.35 -9.73 -11.41
N ASP A 113 11.03 -10.99 -11.70
CA ASP A 113 11.03 -11.52 -13.08
C ASP A 113 9.96 -10.85 -13.92
N PHE A 114 8.76 -10.64 -13.34
CA PHE A 114 7.69 -9.96 -14.03
C PHE A 114 8.03 -8.50 -14.33
N VAL A 115 8.52 -7.74 -13.35
CA VAL A 115 8.93 -6.34 -13.54
C VAL A 115 10.01 -6.22 -14.60
N ARG A 116 11.01 -7.12 -14.61
CA ARG A 116 12.06 -7.17 -15.66
C ARG A 116 11.50 -7.50 -17.05
N SER A 117 10.42 -8.26 -17.13
CA SER A 117 9.77 -8.62 -18.40
C SER A 117 8.97 -7.47 -19.02
N ILE A 118 8.64 -6.44 -18.23
CA ILE A 118 7.89 -5.28 -18.72
C ILE A 118 8.84 -4.42 -19.58
N THR A 119 8.60 -4.40 -20.89
CA THR A 119 9.45 -3.68 -21.86
C THR A 119 9.16 -2.19 -21.93
N SER A 120 7.96 -1.76 -21.53
CA SER A 120 7.54 -0.36 -21.52
C SER A 120 7.80 0.27 -20.16
N ASN A 121 8.45 1.42 -20.11
CA ASN A 121 8.62 2.17 -18.85
C ASN A 121 7.43 3.06 -18.49
N ASN A 122 6.35 3.05 -19.29
CA ASN A 122 5.21 3.97 -19.16
C ASN A 122 4.06 3.45 -18.29
N TRP A 123 4.32 2.50 -17.37
CA TRP A 123 3.32 2.03 -16.43
C TRP A 123 3.23 2.92 -15.19
N PHE A 124 2.03 3.00 -14.60
CA PHE A 124 1.76 3.87 -13.45
C PHE A 124 1.99 3.16 -12.11
N TYR A 125 1.50 1.92 -12.00
CA TYR A 125 1.84 0.97 -10.94
C TYR A 125 1.58 -0.45 -11.45
N VAL A 126 2.15 -1.45 -10.76
CA VAL A 126 1.91 -2.87 -11.05
C VAL A 126 1.10 -3.50 -9.93
N GLU A 127 0.07 -4.27 -10.28
CA GLU A 127 -0.82 -4.95 -9.32
C GLU A 127 -0.46 -6.43 -9.18
N PHE A 128 -0.19 -6.86 -7.95
CA PHE A 128 0.03 -8.26 -7.57
C PHE A 128 -1.08 -8.84 -6.66
N SER A 129 -2.08 -8.02 -6.32
CA SER A 129 -3.32 -8.42 -5.65
C SER A 129 -4.53 -7.91 -6.44
N VAL A 130 -5.65 -8.63 -6.34
CA VAL A 130 -6.95 -8.20 -6.89
C VAL A 130 -7.65 -7.22 -5.93
N LEU A 131 -7.31 -7.27 -4.64
CA LEU A 131 -8.08 -6.66 -3.56
C LEU A 131 -7.39 -5.39 -3.06
N GLY A 132 -8.13 -4.28 -3.12
CA GLY A 132 -7.75 -2.99 -2.54
C GLY A 132 -6.37 -2.50 -2.94
N PHE A 133 -5.70 -1.89 -1.95
CA PHE A 133 -4.41 -1.21 -2.09
C PHE A 133 -3.21 -2.12 -1.79
N ILE A 134 -3.49 -3.38 -1.47
CA ILE A 134 -2.49 -4.43 -1.20
C ILE A 134 -1.78 -4.81 -2.50
N GLY A 135 -0.49 -5.11 -2.41
CA GLY A 135 0.30 -5.66 -3.51
C GLY A 135 0.44 -4.68 -4.69
N LYS A 136 0.33 -3.38 -4.43
CA LYS A 136 0.62 -2.33 -5.42
C LYS A 136 2.11 -2.01 -5.39
N LEU A 137 2.75 -2.18 -6.54
CA LEU A 137 4.15 -1.86 -6.75
C LEU A 137 4.27 -0.53 -7.49
N PHE A 138 5.04 0.39 -6.93
CA PHE A 138 5.31 1.71 -7.47
C PHE A 138 6.82 1.86 -7.72
N LYS A 139 7.20 2.74 -8.65
CA LYS A 139 8.57 3.22 -8.69
C LYS A 139 8.78 4.20 -7.54
N SER A 140 9.89 4.07 -6.84
CA SER A 140 10.18 4.93 -5.69
C SER A 140 10.35 6.39 -6.08
N GLU A 141 10.80 6.69 -7.30
CA GLU A 141 10.90 8.06 -7.82
C GLU A 141 9.54 8.75 -7.93
N ASP A 142 8.48 7.99 -8.23
CA ASP A 142 7.13 8.50 -8.41
C ASP A 142 6.37 8.67 -7.09
N LEU A 143 6.80 8.01 -5.99
CA LEU A 143 6.09 8.01 -4.71
C LEU A 143 5.76 9.41 -4.18
N THR A 144 6.66 10.38 -4.38
CA THR A 144 6.44 11.77 -3.92
C THR A 144 5.15 12.36 -4.50
N GLU A 145 4.81 12.03 -5.74
CA GLU A 145 3.59 12.48 -6.38
C GLU A 145 2.35 11.83 -5.77
N PHE A 146 2.37 10.50 -5.60
CA PHE A 146 1.29 9.75 -4.96
C PHE A 146 1.01 10.30 -3.55
N ILE A 147 2.06 10.46 -2.73
CA ILE A 147 1.95 10.96 -1.37
C ILE A 147 1.32 12.35 -1.34
N ARG A 148 1.77 13.27 -2.20
CA ARG A 148 1.19 14.63 -2.25
C ARG A 148 -0.29 14.61 -2.60
N PHE A 149 -0.68 13.78 -3.56
CA PHE A 149 -2.08 13.65 -3.94
C PHE A 149 -2.92 13.03 -2.82
N PHE A 150 -2.43 11.94 -2.21
CA PHE A 150 -3.11 11.29 -1.09
C PHE A 150 -3.28 12.24 0.10
N LEU A 151 -2.24 12.99 0.46
CA LEU A 151 -2.31 13.99 1.53
C LEU A 151 -3.20 15.19 1.20
N MET A 152 -3.47 15.48 -0.08
CA MET A 152 -4.41 16.53 -0.47
C MET A 152 -5.87 16.12 -0.21
N PHE A 153 -6.18 14.83 -0.32
CA PHE A 153 -7.54 14.29 -0.29
C PHE A 153 -7.78 13.20 0.77
N TYR A 154 -6.85 13.05 1.74
CA TYR A 154 -6.87 11.99 2.74
C TYR A 154 -8.13 11.95 3.61
N LYS A 155 -8.87 13.07 3.67
CA LYS A 155 -10.12 13.20 4.42
C LYS A 155 -11.36 12.95 3.55
N ASP A 156 -11.23 12.84 2.24
CA ASP A 156 -12.35 12.91 1.30
C ASP A 156 -12.75 11.56 0.74
N LYS A 157 -11.78 10.68 0.48
CA LYS A 157 -12.01 9.35 -0.11
C LYS A 157 -11.01 8.32 0.43
N PRO A 158 -11.36 7.02 0.47
CA PRO A 158 -10.42 5.94 0.76
C PRO A 158 -9.30 5.88 -0.29
N ILE A 159 -8.14 5.34 0.11
CA ILE A 159 -6.92 5.38 -0.71
C ILE A 159 -7.08 4.71 -2.09
N ASP A 160 -7.88 3.64 -2.17
CA ASP A 160 -8.16 2.93 -3.41
C ASP A 160 -8.81 3.83 -4.47
N LEU A 161 -9.77 4.65 -4.03
CA LEU A 161 -10.44 5.61 -4.91
C LEU A 161 -9.51 6.77 -5.26
N LEU A 162 -8.70 7.24 -4.31
CA LEU A 162 -7.69 8.28 -4.58
C LEU A 162 -6.66 7.83 -5.62
N LEU A 163 -6.25 6.56 -5.60
CA LEU A 163 -5.34 6.01 -6.60
C LEU A 163 -5.98 6.02 -8.01
N LEU A 164 -7.26 5.65 -8.11
CA LEU A 164 -8.00 5.69 -9.36
C LEU A 164 -8.22 7.12 -9.86
N ASP A 165 -8.55 8.04 -8.95
CA ASP A 165 -8.71 9.46 -9.28
C ASP A 165 -7.41 10.07 -9.79
N LEU A 166 -6.27 9.79 -9.14
CA LEU A 166 -4.97 10.25 -9.59
C LEU A 166 -4.64 9.73 -10.98
N LEU A 167 -4.91 8.45 -11.25
CA LEU A 167 -4.73 7.86 -12.57
C LEU A 167 -5.58 8.60 -13.62
N GLN A 168 -6.84 8.90 -13.31
CA GLN A 168 -7.71 9.66 -14.21
C GLN A 168 -7.18 11.07 -14.47
N VAL A 169 -6.81 11.80 -13.42
CA VAL A 169 -6.27 13.16 -13.52
C VAL A 169 -5.00 13.21 -14.37
N LYS A 170 -4.15 12.18 -14.28
CA LYS A 170 -2.87 12.13 -14.99
C LYS A 170 -2.98 11.66 -16.44
N MET A 171 -3.97 10.81 -16.75
CA MET A 171 -3.97 10.02 -17.99
C MET A 171 -5.14 10.34 -18.92
N CYS A 172 -6.19 10.99 -18.42
CA CYS A 172 -7.31 11.43 -19.23
C CYS A 172 -7.07 12.84 -19.79
N HIS A 173 -7.38 13.06 -21.07
CA HIS A 173 -7.33 14.41 -21.66
C HIS A 173 -8.64 15.17 -21.47
N THR A 174 -8.56 16.50 -21.38
CA THR A 174 -9.75 17.35 -21.32
C THR A 174 -10.57 17.21 -22.60
N GLY A 175 -11.87 16.92 -22.46
CA GLY A 175 -12.79 16.72 -23.59
C GLY A 175 -12.76 15.31 -24.20
N GLU A 176 -11.98 14.39 -23.64
CA GLU A 176 -12.00 12.98 -24.02
C GLU A 176 -13.21 12.24 -23.41
N THR A 177 -13.75 11.24 -24.11
CA THR A 177 -14.83 10.41 -23.58
C THR A 177 -14.31 9.47 -22.48
N PRO A 178 -15.09 9.21 -21.41
CA PRO A 178 -14.67 8.35 -20.31
C PRO A 178 -14.15 6.97 -20.76
N ASP A 179 -14.80 6.36 -21.77
CA ASP A 179 -14.43 5.04 -22.28
C ASP A 179 -13.02 5.01 -22.89
N LYS A 180 -12.65 6.06 -23.63
CA LYS A 180 -11.31 6.13 -24.25
C LYS A 180 -10.22 6.25 -23.20
N CYS A 181 -10.44 7.05 -22.16
CA CYS A 181 -9.51 7.12 -21.05
C CYS A 181 -9.45 5.79 -20.28
N ALA A 182 -10.59 5.14 -20.05
CA ALA A 182 -10.64 3.85 -19.36
C ALA A 182 -9.84 2.77 -20.10
N GLU A 183 -9.92 2.71 -21.44
CA GLU A 183 -9.12 1.78 -22.25
C GLU A 183 -7.62 2.09 -22.17
N ARG A 184 -7.22 3.35 -22.20
CA ARG A 184 -5.81 3.74 -21.99
C ARG A 184 -5.33 3.35 -20.59
N ASN A 185 -6.15 3.61 -19.57
CA ASN A 185 -5.85 3.29 -18.18
C ASN A 185 -5.61 1.79 -17.96
N LYS A 186 -6.28 0.91 -18.73
CA LYS A 186 -6.02 -0.54 -18.69
C LYS A 186 -4.63 -0.93 -19.19
N GLN A 187 -4.04 -0.18 -20.11
CA GLN A 187 -2.71 -0.49 -20.68
C GLN A 187 -1.58 -0.08 -19.73
N ILE A 188 -1.78 0.99 -18.96
CA ILE A 188 -0.79 1.50 -17.99
C ILE A 188 -0.92 0.87 -16.61
N ARG A 189 -2.10 0.33 -16.26
CA ARG A 189 -2.34 -0.48 -15.06
C ARG A 189 -2.00 -1.93 -15.34
N ILE A 190 -0.73 -2.27 -15.20
CA ILE A 190 -0.25 -3.63 -15.43
C ILE A 190 -0.66 -4.50 -14.25
N ARG A 191 -1.27 -5.64 -14.53
CA ARG A 191 -1.68 -6.62 -13.52
C ARG A 191 -0.99 -7.95 -13.74
N TYR A 192 -0.34 -8.46 -12.70
CA TYR A 192 0.17 -9.82 -12.67
C TYR A 192 -0.98 -10.81 -12.39
N LYS A 193 -0.98 -11.94 -13.10
CA LYS A 193 -1.91 -13.04 -12.88
C LYS A 193 -1.15 -14.36 -12.79
N PRO A 194 -1.46 -15.26 -11.84
CA PRO A 194 -2.50 -15.11 -10.79
C PRO A 194 -2.04 -14.23 -9.62
N SER A 195 -2.97 -13.80 -8.76
CA SER A 195 -2.64 -13.01 -7.55
C SER A 195 -1.54 -13.67 -6.72
N LEU A 196 -0.58 -12.87 -6.24
CA LEU A 196 0.51 -13.31 -5.36
C LEU A 196 0.20 -13.12 -3.87
N PHE A 197 -0.75 -12.25 -3.54
CA PHE A 197 -1.14 -11.94 -2.18
C PHE A 197 -2.62 -12.22 -1.99
N GLN A 198 -2.95 -12.88 -0.89
CA GLN A 198 -4.31 -13.19 -0.48
C GLN A 198 -4.57 -12.54 0.87
N HIS A 199 -5.57 -11.67 0.93
CA HIS A 199 -6.02 -11.07 2.18
C HIS A 199 -6.82 -12.08 3.00
N VAL A 200 -6.51 -12.19 4.29
CA VAL A 200 -7.19 -13.08 5.25
C VAL A 200 -7.84 -12.32 6.42
N GLY A 201 -7.73 -10.99 6.43
CA GLY A 201 -8.32 -10.11 7.43
C GLY A 201 -9.84 -9.99 7.39
N THR A 202 -10.39 -9.45 8.48
CA THR A 202 -11.83 -9.23 8.66
C THR A 202 -12.30 -7.83 8.27
N GLN A 203 -11.39 -6.85 8.23
CA GLN A 203 -11.60 -5.45 7.81
C GLN A 203 -10.78 -5.21 6.54
N SER A 204 -11.28 -4.38 5.61
CA SER A 204 -10.59 -4.07 4.36
C SER A 204 -10.85 -2.62 3.96
N SER A 205 -9.90 -1.99 3.28
CA SER A 205 -10.08 -0.66 2.66
C SER A 205 -11.15 -0.68 1.56
N TYR A 206 -11.47 -1.87 1.04
CA TYR A 206 -12.45 -2.08 0.00
C TYR A 206 -13.88 -2.10 0.56
N LEU A 207 -14.63 -1.03 0.32
CA LEU A 207 -16.06 -0.97 0.59
C LEU A 207 -16.81 -1.91 -0.37
N GLY A 208 -17.45 -2.96 0.17
CA GLY A 208 -18.60 -3.60 -0.49
C GLY A 208 -18.41 -4.95 -1.16
N THR A 209 -17.57 -5.86 -0.66
CA THR A 209 -17.79 -7.29 -0.97
C THR A 209 -17.48 -8.15 0.24
N GLU A 210 -18.51 -8.74 0.81
CA GLU A 210 -18.36 -9.79 1.82
C GLU A 210 -17.48 -10.92 1.25
N ARG A 211 -16.53 -11.32 2.10
CA ARG A 211 -15.80 -12.58 2.17
C ARG A 211 -16.32 -13.63 1.18
N TYR A 212 -15.42 -14.14 0.34
CA TYR A 212 -15.45 -15.38 -0.47
C TYR A 212 -15.06 -15.15 -1.94
N LEU A 213 -14.02 -14.36 -2.21
CA LEU A 213 -13.25 -14.59 -3.43
C LEU A 213 -12.27 -15.75 -3.17
N LYS A 214 -12.81 -16.99 -3.20
CA LYS A 214 -12.01 -18.14 -3.60
C LYS A 214 -11.74 -17.97 -5.08
N GLU A 215 -10.69 -17.25 -5.44
CA GLU A 215 -10.33 -17.10 -6.85
C GLU A 215 -9.14 -18.01 -7.19
N THR A 216 -9.48 -19.00 -8.02
CA THR A 216 -8.63 -19.90 -8.83
C THR A 216 -7.42 -19.23 -9.46
#